data_AF-A0A5K0UY88-F1
#
_entry.id   AF-A0A5K0UY88-F1
#
_cell.length_a   1.000
_cell.length_b   1.000
_cell.length_c   1.000
_cell.angle_alpha   90.00
_cell.angle_beta   90.00
_cell.angle_gamma   90.00
#
_symmetry.space_group_name_H-M   'P 1'
#
loop_
_entity.id
_entity.type
_entity.pdbx_description
1 polymer ?
#
loop_
_entity_poly.entity_id
_entity_poly.type
_entity_poly.pdbx_seq_one_letter_code
_entity_poly.pdbx_strand_id
1 'polypeptide(L)' 'WGRAFLTRDFFHTMASRMGDKVLLVLAEDEGEPVAGALNLIGGDTLFGRLWGCLPSAYYPSLHFEACYYQ' A
#
# COMPACT_ATOMS: atom_id res chain seq x y z
N TRP A 1 -8.57 -10.85 -10.60
CA TRP A 1 -8.65 -9.39 -10.48
C TRP A 1 -7.25 -8.84 -10.25
N GLY A 2 -6.85 -7.80 -10.99
CA GLY A 2 -5.56 -7.08 -10.88
C GLY A 2 -4.29 -7.94 -11.02
N ARG A 3 -3.68 -8.01 -12.21
CA ARG A 3 -2.33 -8.58 -12.35
C ARG A 3 -1.31 -7.54 -11.88
N ALA A 4 -0.27 -7.94 -11.15
CA ALA A 4 0.84 -7.04 -10.85
C ALA A 4 1.46 -6.53 -12.17
N PHE A 5 1.24 -5.25 -12.47
CA PHE A 5 1.69 -4.59 -13.71
C PHE A 5 2.81 -3.58 -13.46
N LEU A 6 3.09 -3.24 -12.20
CA LEU A 6 4.20 -2.38 -11.79
C LEU A 6 5.45 -3.23 -11.55
N THR A 7 6.59 -2.70 -11.99
CA THR A 7 7.89 -3.36 -11.84
C THR A 7 8.59 -2.90 -10.56
N ARG A 8 9.63 -3.64 -10.15
CA ARG A 8 10.48 -3.22 -9.03
C ARG A 8 11.13 -1.85 -9.27
N ASP A 9 11.58 -1.59 -10.50
CA ASP A 9 12.25 -0.33 -10.87
C ASP A 9 11.33 0.88 -10.77
N PHE A 10 10.02 0.68 -11.00
CA PHE A 10 9.03 1.73 -10.76
C PHE A 10 9.05 2.19 -9.30
N PHE A 11 9.03 1.25 -8.35
CA PHE A 11 9.04 1.57 -6.92
C PHE A 11 10.35 2.24 -6.48
N HIS A 12 11.50 1.79 -6.98
CA HIS A 12 12.79 2.44 -6.72
C HIS A 12 12.85 3.87 -7.26
N THR A 13 12.34 4.08 -8.47
CA THR A 13 12.29 5.41 -9.08
C THR A 13 11.34 6.33 -8.34
N MET A 14 10.19 5.80 -7.91
CA MET A 14 9.21 6.53 -7.11
C MET A 14 9.80 6.95 -5.75
N ALA A 15 10.41 6.01 -5.02
CA ALA A 15 11.03 6.29 -3.74
C ALA A 15 12.13 7.36 -3.84
N SER A 16 12.97 7.30 -4.88
CA SER A 16 14.07 8.27 -5.07
C SER A 16 13.61 9.67 -5.49
N ARG A 17 12.46 9.79 -6.17
CA ARG A 17 11.96 11.08 -6.70
C ARG A 17 10.88 11.73 -5.86
N MET A 18 10.10 10.94 -5.13
CA MET A 18 8.90 11.39 -4.42
C MET A 18 8.67 10.65 -3.11
N GLY A 19 9.72 10.10 -2.48
CA GLY A 19 9.58 9.33 -1.25
C GLY A 19 8.90 10.10 -0.11
N ASP A 20 9.08 11.43 -0.05
CA ASP A 20 8.41 12.33 0.89
C ASP A 20 6.89 12.48 0.64
N LYS A 21 6.42 12.01 -0.53
CA LYS A 21 5.02 11.98 -0.93
C LYS A 21 4.44 10.56 -0.96
N VAL A 22 5.16 9.56 -0.45
CA VAL A 22 4.68 8.19 -0.36
C VAL A 22 4.31 7.87 1.08
N LEU A 23 3.09 7.37 1.28
CA LEU A 23 2.65 6.77 2.54
C LEU A 23 2.44 5.27 2.32
N LEU A 24 3.22 4.46 3.03
CA LEU A 24 3.04 3.02 3.08
C LEU A 24 2.38 2.63 4.41
N VAL A 25 1.20 2.04 4.33
CA VAL A 25 0.53 1.43 5.48
C VAL A 25 0.84 -0.06 5.44
N LEU A 26 1.40 -0.59 6.52
CA LEU A 26 1.70 -2.00 6.68
C LEU A 26 0.79 -2.58 7.76
N ALA A 27 0.05 -3.62 7.42
CA ALA A 27 -0.70 -4.41 8.40
C ALA A 27 0.17 -5.57 8.86
N GLU A 28 0.29 -5.72 10.16
CA GLU A 28 1.08 -6.77 10.81
C GLU A 28 0.16 -7.64 11.68
N ASP A 29 0.41 -8.94 11.68
CA ASP A 29 -0.17 -9.89 12.63
C ASP A 29 0.97 -10.60 13.37
N GLU A 30 0.95 -10.56 14.70
CA GLU A 30 2.03 -11.05 15.56
C GLU A 30 3.44 -10.51 15.18
N GLY A 31 3.51 -9.32 14.60
CA GLY A 31 4.76 -8.69 14.14
C GLY A 31 5.22 -9.11 12.74
N GLU A 32 4.45 -9.97 12.05
CA GLU A 32 4.71 -10.37 10.68
C GLU A 32 3.82 -9.58 9.70
N PRO A 33 4.39 -8.98 8.64
CA PRO A 33 3.60 -8.25 7.65
C PRO A 33 2.62 -9.15 6.89
N VAL A 34 1.33 -8.87 6.99
CA VAL A 34 0.27 -9.65 6.34
C VAL A 34 -0.34 -8.94 5.12
N ALA A 35 -0.32 -7.61 5.11
CA ALA A 35 -0.84 -6.81 4.01
C ALA A 35 -0.23 -5.41 3.96
N GLY A 36 -0.42 -4.71 2.85
CA GLY A 36 0.03 -3.33 2.72
C GLY A 36 -0.73 -2.52 1.68
N ALA A 37 -0.85 -1.23 1.96
CA ALA A 37 -1.43 -0.23 1.08
C ALA A 37 -0.40 0.87 0.77
N LEU A 38 -0.22 1.20 -0.51
CA LEU A 38 0.62 2.32 -0.91
C LEU A 38 -0.26 3.47 -1.42
N ASN A 39 -0.08 4.61 -0.77
CA ASN A 39 -0.81 5.85 -1.00
C ASN A 39 0.16 6.97 -1.36
N LEU A 40 -0.31 7.94 -2.16
CA LEU A 40 0.42 9.16 -2.46
C LEU A 40 -0.19 10.35 -1.72
N ILE A 41 0.66 11.21 -1.16
CA ILE A 41 0.27 12.40 -0.41
C ILE A 41 0.19 13.59 -1.38
N GLY A 42 -1.00 14.16 -1.56
CA GLY A 42 -1.22 15.32 -2.41
C GLY A 42 -2.02 16.41 -1.70
N GLY A 43 -1.32 17.45 -1.22
CA GLY A 43 -1.97 18.57 -0.52
C GLY A 43 -2.68 18.11 0.75
N ASP A 44 -4.00 18.22 0.76
CA ASP A 44 -4.91 17.78 1.83
C ASP A 44 -5.53 16.40 1.59
N THR A 45 -5.13 15.70 0.52
CA THR A 45 -5.77 14.48 0.04
C THR A 45 -4.76 13.34 -0.11
N LEU A 46 -5.16 12.11 0.26
CA LEU A 46 -4.41 10.88 -0.01
C LEU A 46 -4.98 10.15 -1.24
N PHE A 47 -4.08 9.70 -2.12
CA PHE A 47 -4.44 8.95 -3.32
C PHE A 47 -3.95 7.51 -3.21
N GLY A 48 -4.87 6.62 -2.80
CA GLY A 48 -4.64 5.17 -2.69
C GLY A 48 -5.11 4.41 -3.92
N ARG A 49 -4.26 3.53 -4.47
CA ARG A 49 -4.66 2.60 -5.55
C ARG A 49 -3.99 1.23 -5.48
N LEU A 50 -2.89 1.10 -4.75
CA LEU A 50 -2.14 -0.15 -4.63
C LEU A 50 -2.43 -0.79 -3.28
N TRP A 51 -2.98 -2.01 -3.33
CA TRP A 51 -3.27 -2.86 -2.19
C TRP A 51 -2.77 -4.27 -2.48
N GLY A 52 -2.21 -4.93 -1.48
CA GLY A 52 -1.82 -6.33 -1.54
C GLY A 52 -1.88 -6.99 -0.18
N CYS A 53 -2.15 -8.29 -0.16
CA CYS A 53 -2.06 -9.14 1.02
C CYS A 53 -1.31 -10.43 0.66
N LEU A 54 -0.71 -11.07 1.66
CA LEU A 54 -0.14 -12.39 1.48
C LEU A 54 -1.24 -13.40 1.12
N PRO A 55 -0.98 -14.40 0.27
CA PRO A 55 -1.98 -15.40 -0.10
C PRO A 55 -2.58 -16.18 1.09
N SER A 56 -1.82 -16.30 2.19
CA SER A 56 -2.24 -16.95 3.44
C SER A 56 -2.98 -16.02 4.40
N ALA A 57 -2.98 -14.71 4.17
CA ALA A 57 -3.61 -13.72 5.01
C ALA A 57 -5.08 -13.52 4.59
N TYR A 58 -6.01 -13.80 5.50
CA TYR A 58 -7.43 -13.54 5.28
C TYR A 58 -7.99 -12.67 6.40
N TYR A 59 -8.10 -11.37 6.12
CA TYR A 59 -8.71 -10.39 7.01
C TYR A 59 -9.83 -9.69 6.23
N PRO A 60 -11.10 -9.97 6.55
CA PRO A 60 -12.21 -9.35 5.84
C PRO A 60 -12.14 -7.83 6.02
N SER A 61 -12.38 -7.10 4.93
CA SER A 61 -12.40 -5.62 4.92
C SER A 61 -11.11 -4.90 5.27
N LEU A 62 -9.97 -5.59 5.46
CA LEU A 62 -8.69 -4.95 5.82
C LEU A 62 -8.23 -3.90 4.78
N HIS A 63 -8.59 -4.08 3.51
CA HIS A 63 -8.31 -3.08 2.47
C HIS A 63 -9.01 -1.74 2.72
N PHE A 64 -10.18 -1.72 3.37
CA PHE A 64 -10.84 -0.48 3.74
C PHE A 64 -10.03 0.21 4.82
N GLU A 65 -9.66 -0.48 5.89
CA GLU A 65 -8.85 0.12 6.97
C GLU A 65 -7.48 0.64 6.50
N ALA A 66 -6.86 -0.03 5.52
CA ALA A 66 -5.52 0.32 5.05
C ALA A 66 -5.51 1.31 3.87
N CYS A 67 -6.54 1.33 3.02
CA CYS A 67 -6.62 2.23 1.86
C CYS A 67 -7.61 3.39 2.03
N TYR A 68 -8.61 3.24 2.89
CA TYR A 68 -9.59 4.25 3.24
C TYR A 68 -9.42 4.58 4.72
N TYR A 69 -8.64 5.62 5.00
CA TYR A 69 -8.64 6.17 6.34
C TYR A 69 -10.02 6.76 6.67
N GLN A 70 -10.49 6.54 7.90
CA GLN A 70 -11.44 7.42 8.58
C GLN A 70 -10.82 8.79 8.85
#